data_AF-A0A843E9M2-F1
#
_entry.id   AF-A0A843E9M2-F1
#
_cell.length_a   1.000
_cell.length_b   1.000
_cell.length_c   1.000
_cell.angle_alpha   90.00
_cell.angle_beta   90.00
_cell.angle_gamma   90.00
#
_symmetry.space_group_name_H-M   'P 1'
#
loop_
_entity.id
_entity.type
_entity.pdbx_description
1 polymer ?
#
loop_
_entity_poly.entity_id
_entity_poly.type
_entity_poly.pdbx_seq_one_letter_code
_entity_poly.pdbx_strand_id
1 'polypeptide(L)'
;MIEHNIVLPREFVMIGRGIILIEDAGSRLDPHFNITGELEHFAKKMVSQKFSPGNLVSGGFNYIVEIEHLLKDLPDRLNSTLDKVEKGELEINMNHSGLDELKDQLSISLIVSALLVGSSIAILADKGPRVWDISAIGFFGFLISAVLGIYIIIKFIRTEK
;
A
#
# COMPACT_ATOMS: atom_id res chain seq x y z
N MET A 1 10.00 3.53 -32.16
CA MET A 1 10.00 3.83 -30.70
C MET A 1 9.36 5.18 -30.36
N ILE A 2 9.61 6.25 -31.12
CA ILE A 2 9.01 7.59 -30.88
C ILE A 2 7.53 7.64 -31.29
N GLU A 3 7.09 6.74 -32.18
CA GLU A 3 5.73 6.73 -32.74
C GLU A 3 4.65 6.09 -31.84
N HIS A 4 5.04 5.44 -30.72
CA HIS A 4 4.12 4.67 -29.86
C HIS A 4 4.11 5.09 -28.37
N ASN A 5 4.69 6.24 -28.01
CA ASN A 5 4.68 6.78 -26.62
C ASN A 5 5.05 5.74 -25.52
N ILE A 6 5.97 4.83 -25.82
CA ILE A 6 6.45 3.87 -24.82
C ILE A 6 7.49 4.56 -23.95
N VAL A 7 7.09 4.95 -22.74
CA VAL A 7 8.00 5.45 -21.71
C VAL A 7 8.72 4.26 -21.10
N LEU A 8 10.01 4.11 -21.41
CA LEU A 8 10.85 3.08 -20.81
C LEU A 8 11.14 3.42 -19.34
N PRO A 9 10.93 2.48 -18.40
CA PRO A 9 11.37 2.64 -17.02
C PRO A 9 12.85 2.97 -16.93
N ARG A 10 13.22 3.77 -15.93
CA ARG A 10 14.56 4.36 -15.77
C ARG A 10 15.66 3.29 -15.71
N GLU A 11 15.33 2.12 -15.20
CA GLU A 11 16.21 0.98 -15.01
C GLU A 11 16.72 0.46 -16.37
N PHE A 12 15.84 0.33 -17.36
CA PHE A 12 16.21 -0.12 -18.70
C PHE A 12 17.07 0.91 -19.44
N VAL A 13 16.80 2.20 -19.23
CA VAL A 13 17.61 3.29 -19.80
C VAL A 13 19.03 3.26 -19.24
N MET A 14 19.18 3.02 -17.93
CA MET A 14 20.50 2.91 -17.30
C MET A 14 21.28 1.70 -17.81
N ILE A 15 20.62 0.55 -17.97
CA ILE A 15 21.25 -0.66 -18.54
C ILE A 15 21.73 -0.39 -19.96
N GLY A 16 20.87 0.19 -20.81
CA GLY A 16 21.23 0.53 -22.19
C GLY A 16 22.44 1.48 -22.26
N ARG A 17 22.47 2.51 -21.38
CA ARG A 17 23.61 3.41 -21.28
C ARG A 17 24.90 2.69 -20.85
N GLY A 18 24.80 1.73 -19.93
CA GLY A 18 25.93 0.91 -19.50
C GLY A 18 26.52 0.09 -20.66
N ILE A 19 25.66 -0.55 -21.45
CA ILE A 19 26.09 -1.33 -22.63
C ILE A 19 26.84 -0.43 -23.63
N ILE A 20 26.29 0.75 -23.93
CA ILE A 20 26.93 1.72 -24.85
C ILE A 20 28.30 2.17 -24.32
N LEU A 21 28.44 2.41 -23.01
CA LEU A 21 29.72 2.79 -22.42
C LEU A 21 30.77 1.68 -22.52
N ILE A 22 30.36 0.42 -22.37
CA ILE A 22 31.26 -0.73 -22.52
C ILE A 22 31.70 -0.86 -23.98
N GLU A 23 30.81 -0.65 -24.94
CA GLU A 23 31.13 -0.67 -26.38
C GLU A 23 32.08 0.48 -26.77
N ASP A 24 31.84 1.70 -26.27
CA ASP A 24 32.73 2.86 -26.51
C ASP A 24 34.10 2.64 -25.85
N ALA A 25 34.16 2.09 -24.64
CA ALA A 25 35.43 1.79 -23.98
C ALA A 25 36.19 0.65 -24.67
N GLY A 26 35.48 -0.40 -25.10
CA GLY A 26 36.06 -1.57 -25.76
C GLY A 26 36.60 -1.24 -27.16
N SER A 27 35.85 -0.47 -27.94
CA SER A 27 36.27 -0.05 -29.29
C SER A 27 37.51 0.86 -29.30
N ARG A 28 37.77 1.58 -28.21
CA ARG A 28 39.01 2.36 -28.02
C ARG A 28 40.24 1.49 -27.75
N LEU A 29 40.05 0.30 -27.19
CA LEU A 29 41.13 -0.65 -26.87
C LEU A 29 41.38 -1.64 -28.00
N ASP A 30 40.31 -2.10 -28.65
CA ASP A 30 40.34 -2.99 -29.80
C ASP A 30 39.37 -2.45 -30.87
N PRO A 31 39.88 -1.96 -32.02
CA PRO A 31 39.05 -1.44 -33.12
C PRO A 31 38.05 -2.44 -33.70
N HIS A 32 38.23 -3.75 -33.45
CA HIS A 32 37.33 -4.81 -33.91
C HIS A 32 36.40 -5.33 -32.80
N PHE A 33 36.36 -4.68 -31.64
CA PHE A 33 35.53 -5.08 -30.51
C PHE A 33 34.04 -5.07 -30.87
N ASN A 34 33.36 -6.22 -30.72
CA ASN A 34 31.92 -6.36 -30.93
C ASN A 34 31.26 -6.87 -29.66
N ILE A 35 30.62 -5.95 -28.93
CA ILE A 35 29.97 -6.27 -27.65
C ILE A 35 28.84 -7.28 -27.79
N THR A 36 28.12 -7.28 -28.92
CA THR A 36 26.98 -8.18 -29.15
C THR A 36 27.46 -9.62 -29.35
N GLY A 37 28.54 -9.82 -30.10
CA GLY A 37 29.14 -11.14 -30.32
C GLY A 37 29.70 -11.74 -29.03
N GLU A 38 30.39 -10.94 -28.22
CA GLU A 38 30.92 -11.38 -26.92
C GLU A 38 29.79 -11.71 -25.94
N LEU A 39 28.74 -10.89 -25.89
CA LEU A 39 27.55 -11.16 -25.09
C LEU A 39 26.84 -12.44 -25.52
N GLU A 40 26.71 -12.70 -26.83
CA GLU A 40 26.11 -13.93 -27.34
C GLU A 40 26.92 -15.16 -26.91
N HIS A 41 28.24 -15.12 -27.06
CA HIS A 41 29.12 -16.21 -26.64
C HIS A 41 29.01 -16.48 -25.13
N PHE A 42 29.04 -15.42 -24.33
CA PHE A 42 28.91 -15.51 -22.88
C PHE A 42 27.53 -16.03 -22.45
N ALA A 43 26.45 -15.53 -23.07
CA ALA A 43 25.10 -16.00 -22.81
C ALA A 43 24.93 -17.48 -23.16
N LYS A 44 25.45 -17.91 -24.32
CA LYS A 44 25.43 -19.31 -24.74
C LYS A 44 26.20 -20.21 -23.77
N LYS A 45 27.38 -19.77 -23.32
CA LYS A 45 28.17 -20.48 -22.31
C LYS A 45 27.42 -20.60 -20.99
N MET A 46 26.80 -19.52 -20.52
CA MET A 46 26.03 -19.51 -19.28
C MET A 46 24.80 -20.41 -19.33
N VAL A 47 24.04 -20.35 -20.42
CA VAL A 47 22.88 -21.23 -20.66
C VAL A 47 23.35 -22.68 -20.72
N SER A 48 24.40 -22.98 -21.47
CA SER A 48 24.93 -24.35 -21.57
C SER A 48 25.42 -24.91 -20.22
N GLN A 49 26.01 -24.06 -19.37
CA GLN A 49 26.39 -24.45 -18.01
C GLN A 49 25.17 -24.68 -17.13
N LYS A 50 24.16 -23.80 -17.20
CA LYS A 50 22.93 -23.93 -16.40
C LYS A 50 22.12 -25.18 -16.76
N PHE A 51 22.11 -25.56 -18.03
CA PHE A 51 21.46 -26.78 -18.52
C PHE A 51 22.40 -28.00 -18.61
N SER A 52 23.61 -27.91 -18.07
CA SER A 52 24.51 -29.05 -18.04
C SER A 52 23.94 -30.16 -17.12
N PRO A 53 24.05 -31.44 -17.52
CA PRO A 53 23.45 -32.55 -16.76
C PRO A 53 23.95 -32.64 -15.32
N GLY A 54 25.20 -32.24 -15.05
CA GLY A 54 25.73 -32.17 -13.68
C GLY A 54 25.03 -31.12 -12.80
N ASN A 55 24.70 -29.95 -13.37
CA ASN A 55 24.03 -28.87 -12.65
C ASN A 55 22.52 -29.11 -12.49
N LEU A 56 21.90 -29.81 -13.43
CA LEU A 56 20.50 -30.23 -13.30
C LEU A 56 20.33 -31.28 -12.20
N VAL A 57 21.26 -32.23 -12.09
CA VAL A 57 21.23 -33.26 -11.03
C VAL A 57 21.51 -32.67 -9.66
N SER A 58 22.51 -31.79 -9.53
CA SER A 58 22.78 -31.11 -8.25
C SER A 58 21.66 -30.15 -7.84
N GLY A 59 21.09 -29.42 -8.80
CA GLY A 59 19.91 -28.57 -8.58
C GLY A 59 18.68 -29.37 -8.14
N GLY A 60 18.43 -30.51 -8.77
CA GLY A 60 17.34 -31.43 -8.39
C GLY A 60 17.54 -32.06 -7.02
N PHE A 61 18.78 -32.44 -6.67
CA PHE A 61 19.10 -32.97 -5.34
C PHE A 61 18.85 -31.95 -4.23
N ASN A 62 19.29 -30.71 -4.44
CA ASN A 62 19.04 -29.63 -3.48
C ASN A 62 17.54 -29.38 -3.30
N TYR A 63 16.76 -29.42 -4.39
CA TYR A 63 15.31 -29.26 -4.34
C TYR A 63 14.62 -30.39 -3.56
N ILE A 64 15.09 -31.63 -3.70
CA ILE A 64 14.58 -32.78 -2.94
C ILE A 64 14.89 -32.64 -1.45
N VAL A 65 16.11 -32.23 -1.09
CA VAL A 65 16.51 -31.98 0.30
C VAL A 65 15.68 -30.85 0.91
N GLU A 66 15.42 -29.79 0.17
CA GLU A 66 14.57 -28.68 0.61
C GLU A 66 13.12 -29.10 0.85
N ILE A 67 12.56 -29.95 -0.04
CA ILE A 67 11.23 -30.56 0.16
C ILE A 67 11.21 -31.45 1.40
N GLU A 68 12.24 -32.26 1.63
CA GLU A 68 12.32 -33.12 2.82
C GLU A 68 12.30 -32.30 4.11
N HIS A 69 13.07 -31.21 4.16
CA HIS A 69 13.05 -30.27 5.28
C HIS A 69 11.68 -29.63 5.47
N LEU A 70 11.04 -29.21 4.38
CA LEU A 70 9.70 -28.62 4.44
C LEU A 70 8.67 -29.60 5.00
N LEU A 71 8.70 -30.86 4.56
CA LEU A 71 7.79 -31.91 5.02
C LEU A 71 8.02 -32.30 6.49
N LYS A 72 9.26 -32.23 6.98
CA LYS A 72 9.57 -32.45 8.40
C LYS A 72 9.06 -31.31 9.28
N ASP A 73 9.19 -30.07 8.83
CA ASP A 73 8.80 -28.89 9.63
C ASP A 73 7.29 -28.58 9.51
N LEU A 74 6.62 -29.05 8.47
CA LEU A 74 5.20 -28.82 8.21
C LEU A 74 4.28 -29.24 9.38
N PRO A 75 4.36 -30.48 9.93
CA PRO A 75 3.49 -30.88 11.03
C PRO A 75 3.64 -30.00 12.27
N ASP A 76 4.87 -29.57 12.61
CA ASP A 76 5.11 -28.70 13.76
C ASP A 76 4.54 -27.29 13.54
N ARG A 77 4.66 -26.76 12.31
CA ARG A 77 4.04 -25.49 11.92
C ARG A 77 2.52 -25.55 11.93
N LEU A 78 1.94 -26.68 11.51
CA LEU A 78 0.50 -26.89 11.54
C LEU A 78 -0.01 -27.00 12.98
N ASN A 79 0.65 -27.79 13.83
CA ASN A 79 0.30 -27.93 15.24
C ASN A 79 0.38 -26.60 15.97
N SER A 80 1.49 -25.86 15.82
CA SER A 80 1.63 -24.54 16.45
C SER A 80 0.61 -23.51 15.95
N THR A 81 0.15 -23.63 14.70
CA THR A 81 -0.94 -22.78 14.18
C THR A 81 -2.28 -23.20 14.75
N LEU A 82 -2.57 -24.50 14.82
CA LEU A 82 -3.79 -25.05 15.42
C LEU A 82 -3.87 -24.72 16.91
N ASP A 83 -2.77 -24.82 17.65
CA ASP A 83 -2.69 -24.46 19.07
C ASP A 83 -3.04 -22.98 19.28
N LYS A 84 -2.58 -22.09 18.38
CA LYS A 84 -2.93 -20.66 18.42
C LYS A 84 -4.41 -20.43 18.12
N VAL A 85 -4.99 -21.21 17.19
CA VAL A 85 -6.43 -21.18 16.90
C VAL A 85 -7.23 -21.64 18.13
N GLU A 86 -6.86 -22.77 18.73
CA GLU A 86 -7.56 -23.36 19.88
C GLU A 86 -7.51 -22.44 21.11
N LYS A 87 -6.35 -21.82 21.36
CA LYS A 87 -6.18 -20.87 22.47
C LYS A 87 -6.80 -19.50 22.21
N GLY A 88 -7.32 -19.25 21.00
CA GLY A 88 -7.84 -17.94 20.61
C GLY A 88 -6.76 -16.85 20.56
N GLU A 89 -5.48 -17.22 20.53
CA GLU A 89 -4.32 -16.32 20.43
C GLU A 89 -4.06 -15.89 18.98
N LEU A 90 -5.01 -16.15 18.09
CA LEU A 90 -4.94 -15.78 16.69
C LEU A 90 -5.13 -14.27 16.58
N GLU A 91 -4.01 -13.55 16.64
CA GLU A 91 -3.96 -12.11 16.47
C GLU A 91 -4.15 -11.78 14.98
N ILE A 92 -5.41 -11.72 14.56
CA ILE A 92 -5.76 -11.24 13.23
C ILE A 92 -5.49 -9.74 13.23
N ASN A 93 -4.39 -9.33 12.59
CA ASN A 93 -4.12 -7.95 12.27
C ASN A 93 -5.12 -7.48 11.21
N MET A 94 -6.37 -7.23 11.62
CA MET A 94 -7.40 -6.63 10.78
C MET A 94 -7.06 -5.16 10.59
N ASN A 95 -6.29 -4.85 9.56
CA ASN A 95 -6.10 -3.47 9.10
C ASN A 95 -7.37 -3.02 8.36
N HIS A 96 -8.45 -2.82 9.11
CA HIS A 96 -9.77 -2.52 8.57
C HIS A 96 -9.88 -1.02 8.34
N SER A 97 -9.55 -0.58 7.12
CA SER A 97 -9.56 0.85 6.74
C SER A 97 -10.92 1.54 6.97
N GLY A 98 -12.01 0.79 6.96
CA GLY A 98 -13.36 1.33 7.21
C GLY A 98 -13.69 1.59 8.68
N LEU A 99 -12.99 0.97 9.64
CA LEU A 99 -13.31 1.18 11.07
C LEU A 99 -12.92 2.57 11.55
N ASP A 100 -11.81 3.11 11.04
CA ASP A 100 -11.39 4.47 11.38
C ASP A 100 -12.33 5.52 10.77
N GLU A 101 -12.80 5.30 9.54
CA GLU A 101 -13.78 6.19 8.90
C GLU A 101 -15.11 6.20 9.65
N LEU A 102 -15.58 5.04 10.12
CA LEU A 102 -16.79 4.93 10.94
C LEU A 102 -16.61 5.64 12.29
N LYS A 103 -15.44 5.50 12.93
CA LYS A 103 -15.12 6.18 14.20
C LYS A 103 -15.17 7.69 14.05
N ASP A 104 -14.61 8.22 12.97
CA ASP A 104 -14.58 9.66 12.71
C ASP A 104 -15.98 10.20 12.42
N GLN A 105 -16.79 9.49 11.64
CA GLN A 105 -18.18 9.84 11.38
C GLN A 105 -19.03 9.86 12.66
N LEU A 106 -18.87 8.85 13.52
CA LEU A 106 -19.58 8.77 14.79
C LEU A 106 -19.20 9.92 15.72
N SER A 107 -17.90 10.20 15.85
CA SER A 107 -17.39 11.29 16.70
C SER A 107 -17.93 12.65 16.25
N ILE A 108 -17.90 12.93 14.95
CA ILE A 108 -18.38 14.20 14.39
C ILE A 108 -19.90 14.34 14.57
N SER A 109 -20.68 13.28 14.31
CA SER A 109 -22.14 13.32 14.48
C SER A 109 -22.56 13.56 15.95
N LEU A 110 -21.82 12.98 16.91
CA LEU A 110 -22.02 13.23 18.34
C LEU A 110 -21.72 14.68 18.72
N ILE A 111 -20.61 15.26 18.23
CA ILE A 111 -20.26 16.66 18.48
C ILE A 111 -21.36 17.60 17.96
N VAL A 112 -21.85 17.40 16.74
CA VAL A 112 -22.93 18.20 16.16
C VAL A 112 -24.24 18.05 16.94
N SER A 113 -24.57 16.83 17.36
CA SER A 113 -25.76 16.57 18.18
C SER A 113 -25.68 17.28 19.53
N ALA A 114 -24.53 17.21 20.20
CA ALA A 114 -24.29 17.90 21.47
C ALA A 114 -24.35 19.43 21.30
N LEU A 115 -23.79 19.96 20.21
CA LEU A 115 -23.88 21.38 19.87
C LEU A 115 -25.32 21.83 19.62
N LEU A 116 -26.13 21.05 18.90
CA LEU A 116 -27.54 21.37 18.66
C LEU A 116 -28.34 21.41 19.95
N VAL A 117 -28.20 20.38 20.79
CA VAL A 117 -28.91 20.28 22.07
C VAL A 117 -28.44 21.36 23.04
N GLY A 118 -27.12 21.54 23.19
CA GLY A 118 -26.53 22.55 24.05
C GLY A 118 -26.91 23.97 23.64
N SER A 119 -26.95 24.26 22.34
CA SER A 119 -27.39 25.55 21.82
C SER A 119 -28.88 25.78 22.07
N SER A 120 -29.71 24.75 21.91
CA SER A 120 -31.14 24.83 22.19
C SER A 120 -31.41 25.11 23.67
N ILE A 121 -30.68 24.45 24.56
CA ILE A 121 -30.74 24.71 26.01
C ILE A 121 -30.23 26.13 26.33
N ALA A 122 -29.17 26.60 25.68
CA ALA A 122 -28.64 27.94 25.89
C ALA A 122 -29.62 29.05 25.46
N ILE A 123 -30.38 28.82 24.38
CA ILE A 123 -31.47 29.71 23.99
C ILE A 123 -32.56 29.73 25.07
N LEU A 124 -32.98 28.57 25.57
CA LEU A 124 -34.03 28.46 26.59
C LEU A 124 -33.62 29.00 27.96
N ALA A 125 -32.34 28.88 28.32
CA ALA A 125 -31.80 29.39 29.57
C ALA A 125 -31.84 30.92 29.65
N ASP A 126 -31.97 31.62 28.51
CA ASP A 126 -32.12 33.08 28.39
C ASP A 126 -31.11 33.87 29.23
N LYS A 127 -29.87 33.37 29.28
CA LYS A 127 -28.76 33.99 30.02
C LYS A 127 -27.67 34.45 29.05
N GLY A 128 -27.07 35.61 29.35
CA GLY A 128 -25.95 36.20 28.61
C GLY A 128 -26.34 37.37 27.68
N PRO A 129 -25.42 37.82 26.81
CA PRO A 129 -25.67 38.88 25.84
C PRO A 129 -26.81 38.48 24.90
N ARG A 130 -27.79 39.36 24.71
CA ARG A 130 -28.95 39.10 23.84
C ARG A 130 -28.77 39.71 22.47
N VAL A 131 -29.20 38.99 21.44
CA VAL A 131 -29.34 39.48 20.06
C VAL A 131 -30.77 39.16 19.65
N TRP A 132 -31.57 40.16 19.25
CA TRP A 132 -32.98 39.97 18.88
C TRP A 132 -33.81 39.15 19.90
N ASP A 133 -33.62 39.42 21.19
CA ASP A 133 -34.34 38.77 22.30
C ASP A 133 -34.11 37.25 22.48
N ILE A 134 -33.05 36.72 21.84
CA ILE A 134 -32.53 35.36 22.06
C ILE A 134 -31.09 35.41 22.57
N SER A 135 -30.67 34.39 23.33
CA SER A 135 -29.27 34.29 23.80
C SER A 135 -28.32 34.24 22.60
N ALA A 136 -27.39 35.19 22.53
CA ALA A 136 -26.44 35.27 21.42
C ALA A 136 -25.61 33.99 21.28
N ILE A 137 -25.19 33.42 22.41
CA ILE A 137 -24.40 32.18 22.48
C ILE A 137 -25.18 31.02 21.87
N GLY A 138 -26.46 30.90 22.24
CA GLY A 138 -27.34 29.86 21.70
C GLY A 138 -27.61 30.03 20.20
N PHE A 139 -27.82 31.27 19.73
CA PHE A 139 -28.03 31.55 18.31
C PHE A 139 -26.81 31.18 17.46
N PHE A 140 -25.61 31.64 17.84
CA PHE A 140 -24.39 31.32 17.11
C PHE A 140 -24.07 29.83 17.16
N GLY A 141 -24.24 29.18 18.33
CA GLY A 141 -24.05 27.74 18.46
C GLY A 141 -25.00 26.94 17.56
N PHE A 142 -26.27 27.36 17.47
CA PHE A 142 -27.26 26.71 16.61
C PHE A 142 -26.92 26.91 15.12
N LEU A 143 -26.52 28.12 14.73
CA LEU A 143 -26.12 28.42 13.36
C LEU A 143 -24.90 27.61 12.93
N ILE A 144 -23.87 27.54 13.79
CA ILE A 144 -22.67 26.74 13.56
C ILE A 144 -23.04 25.27 13.41
N SER A 145 -23.88 24.74 14.30
CA SER A 145 -24.26 23.33 14.25
C SER A 145 -25.11 22.99 13.02
N ALA A 146 -25.97 23.90 12.57
CA ALA A 146 -26.73 23.75 11.33
C ALA A 146 -25.82 23.68 10.09
N VAL A 147 -24.82 24.56 10.00
CA VAL A 147 -23.84 24.55 8.90
C VAL A 147 -23.01 23.27 8.91
N LEU A 148 -22.53 22.83 10.08
CA LEU A 148 -21.80 21.57 10.24
C LEU A 148 -22.66 20.36 9.84
N GLY A 149 -23.92 20.32 10.26
CA GLY A 149 -24.85 19.25 9.89
C GLY A 149 -25.06 19.15 8.38
N ILE A 150 -25.30 20.29 7.71
CA ILE A 150 -25.46 20.34 6.24
C ILE A 150 -24.17 19.89 5.54
N TYR A 151 -23.01 20.35 6.02
CA TYR A 151 -21.70 19.95 5.48
C TYR A 151 -21.51 18.43 5.53
N ILE A 152 -21.87 17.78 6.64
CA ILE A 152 -21.76 16.32 6.79
C ILE A 152 -22.68 15.59 5.81
N ILE A 153 -23.92 16.05 5.65
CA ILE A 153 -24.88 15.45 4.71
C ILE A 153 -24.32 15.51 3.28
N ILE A 154 -23.77 16.66 2.87
CA ILE A 154 -23.15 16.82 1.55
C ILE A 154 -21.95 15.90 1.39
N LYS A 155 -21.10 15.80 2.43
CA LYS A 155 -19.94 14.90 2.43
C LYS A 155 -20.37 13.45 2.23
N PHE A 156 -21.39 12.99 2.95
CA PHE A 156 -21.88 11.60 2.88
C PHE A 156 -22.42 11.26 1.48
N ILE A 157 -23.25 12.14 0.91
CA ILE A 157 -23.80 11.98 -0.45
C ILE A 157 -22.68 11.97 -1.51
N ARG A 158 -21.59 12.72 -1.28
CA ARG A 158 -20.47 12.79 -2.22
C ARG A 158 -19.51 11.60 -2.11
N THR A 159 -19.42 10.95 -0.95
CA THR A 159 -18.56 9.77 -0.73
C THR A 159 -19.16 8.48 -1.28
N GLU A 160 -20.48 8.38 -1.44
CA GLU A 160 -21.15 7.22 -2.08
C GLU A 160 -21.09 7.21 -3.64
N LYS A 161 -20.40 8.17 -4.26
CA LYS A 161 -20.14 8.20 -5.72
C LYS A 161 -18.66 8.04 -6.03
#